data_AF-A0A920V7E4-F1
#
_entry.id   AF-A0A920V7E4-F1
#
_cell.length_a   1.000
_cell.length_b   1.000
_cell.length_c   1.000
_cell.angle_alpha   90.00
_cell.angle_beta   90.00
_cell.angle_gamma   90.00
#
_symmetry.space_group_name_H-M   'P 1'
#
loop_
_entity.id
_entity.type
_entity.pdbx_description
1 polymer ?
#
loop_
_entity_poly.entity_id
_entity_poly.type
_entity_poly.pdbx_seq_one_letter_code
_entity_poly.pdbx_strand_id
1 'polypeptide(L)'
;MSLGQSAESPPGHVIEATIKALKDGNNGYTVPNGIIECREAVSRKIKSLYNADVSPERIFIMPGGKPTMHYAISFFGEDGVEIIYPDPGFPIYESMINYTGAKAVSYNLTSNKDFKFDANKILSLINEKTRLLILNNPHNPTGSFTEKTEIDKLAKGLLNFPNVAILSDEIYGRLIFEKKEFPIFLNYPDLYDRLIILDGWSKTYAMTGGALDGEYGQKN
;
A
#
# COMPACT_ATOMS: atom_id res chain seq x y z
N MET A 1 -24.67 -3.10 1.68
CA MET A 1 -23.33 -3.70 1.85
C MET A 1 -22.32 -2.57 2.04
N SER A 2 -22.09 -2.11 3.27
CA SER A 2 -21.33 -0.88 3.57
C SER A 2 -19.90 -1.11 4.10
N LEU A 3 -19.53 -2.37 4.38
CA LEU A 3 -18.24 -2.73 4.97
C LEU A 3 -17.46 -3.60 3.99
N GLY A 4 -16.23 -3.20 3.64
CA GLY A 4 -15.31 -3.97 2.80
C GLY A 4 -14.64 -5.13 3.55
N GLN A 5 -15.40 -5.89 4.33
CA GLN A 5 -14.94 -7.03 5.13
C GLN A 5 -15.33 -8.35 4.45
N SER A 6 -14.42 -9.34 4.45
CA SER A 6 -14.75 -10.69 4.01
C SER A 6 -15.70 -11.36 5.01
N ALA A 7 -16.68 -12.12 4.50
CA ALA A 7 -17.57 -12.95 5.32
C ALA A 7 -16.91 -14.29 5.74
N GLU A 8 -15.73 -14.60 5.22
CA GLU A 8 -14.99 -15.82 5.55
C GLU A 8 -14.30 -15.73 6.91
N SER A 9 -14.07 -16.89 7.54
CA SER A 9 -13.24 -16.98 8.74
C SER A 9 -11.75 -16.98 8.38
N PRO A 10 -10.85 -16.48 9.26
CA PRO A 10 -9.42 -16.65 9.07
C PRO A 10 -9.03 -18.13 8.90
N PRO A 11 -7.96 -18.46 8.16
CA PRO A 11 -7.51 -19.83 7.99
C PRO A 11 -7.23 -20.53 9.34
N GLY A 12 -7.56 -21.82 9.45
CA GLY A 12 -7.44 -22.57 10.72
C GLY A 12 -6.05 -22.50 11.36
N HIS A 13 -4.99 -22.60 10.55
CA HIS A 13 -3.60 -22.50 11.04
C HIS A 13 -3.28 -21.13 11.67
N VAL A 14 -3.93 -20.04 11.23
CA VAL A 14 -3.78 -18.70 11.83
C VAL A 14 -4.44 -18.67 13.21
N ILE A 15 -5.64 -19.25 13.32
CA ILE A 15 -6.37 -19.35 14.59
C ILE A 15 -5.55 -20.17 15.59
N GLU A 16 -5.03 -21.32 15.18
CA GLU A 16 -4.18 -22.18 16.01
C GLU A 16 -2.90 -21.47 16.45
N ALA A 17 -2.20 -20.77 15.55
CA ALA A 17 -1.01 -20.01 15.89
C ALA A 17 -1.31 -18.89 16.91
N THR A 18 -2.45 -18.21 16.76
CA THR A 18 -2.90 -17.18 17.70
C THR A 18 -3.15 -17.76 19.09
N ILE A 19 -3.87 -18.89 19.18
CA ILE A 19 -4.13 -19.59 20.44
C ILE A 19 -2.82 -20.04 21.09
N LYS A 20 -1.90 -20.59 20.28
CA LYS A 20 -0.59 -21.04 20.76
C LYS A 20 0.22 -19.88 21.35
N ALA A 21 0.31 -18.76 20.65
CA ALA A 21 1.05 -17.59 21.12
C ALA A 21 0.53 -17.09 22.47
N LEU A 22 -0.80 -17.07 22.66
CA LEU A 22 -1.41 -16.73 23.95
C LEU A 22 -1.07 -17.75 25.06
N LYS A 23 -1.15 -19.05 24.76
CA LYS A 23 -0.80 -20.12 25.72
C LYS A 23 0.68 -20.12 26.11
N ASP A 24 1.55 -19.76 25.18
CA ASP A 24 3.00 -19.67 25.41
C ASP A 24 3.40 -18.39 26.18
N GLY A 25 2.45 -17.48 26.45
CA GLY A 25 2.72 -16.25 27.20
C GLY A 25 3.24 -15.09 26.36
N ASN A 26 3.04 -15.09 25.03
CA ASN A 26 3.45 -13.99 24.15
C ASN A 26 2.47 -12.80 24.24
N ASN A 27 2.43 -12.14 25.40
CA ASN A 27 1.50 -11.04 25.71
C ASN A 27 2.18 -9.75 26.23
N GLY A 28 3.52 -9.71 26.20
CA GLY A 28 4.31 -8.55 26.57
C GLY A 28 4.54 -7.57 25.42
N TYR A 29 5.31 -6.52 25.70
CA TYR A 29 5.73 -5.57 24.68
C TYR A 29 6.62 -6.22 23.62
N THR A 30 6.49 -5.74 22.39
CA THR A 30 7.34 -6.08 21.25
C THR A 30 8.10 -4.83 20.80
N VAL A 31 9.06 -5.01 19.89
CA VAL A 31 9.74 -3.87 19.26
C VAL A 31 8.75 -3.09 18.37
N PRO A 32 8.91 -1.75 18.22
CA PRO A 32 7.88 -0.91 17.58
C PRO A 32 7.52 -1.26 16.14
N ASN A 33 8.45 -1.84 15.37
CA ASN A 33 8.24 -2.25 13.99
C ASN A 33 7.76 -3.71 13.84
N GLY A 34 7.51 -4.41 14.95
CA GLY A 34 7.09 -5.81 14.97
C GLY A 34 8.24 -6.80 15.20
N ILE A 35 7.91 -7.95 15.77
CA ILE A 35 8.88 -9.02 16.10
C ILE A 35 9.67 -9.46 14.86
N ILE A 36 10.96 -9.76 15.06
CA ILE A 36 11.88 -10.07 13.96
C ILE A 36 11.42 -11.28 13.15
N GLU A 37 10.88 -12.30 13.81
CA GLU A 37 10.40 -13.54 13.18
C GLU A 37 9.28 -13.26 12.18
N CYS A 38 8.40 -12.32 12.50
CA CYS A 38 7.32 -11.89 11.62
C CYS A 38 7.90 -11.11 10.42
N ARG A 39 8.79 -10.15 10.65
CA ARG A 39 9.43 -9.36 9.60
C ARG A 39 10.24 -10.24 8.64
N GLU A 40 11.01 -11.18 9.15
CA GLU A 40 11.73 -12.17 8.32
C GLU A 40 10.78 -13.07 7.54
N ALA A 41 9.66 -13.50 8.13
CA ALA A 41 8.67 -14.29 7.42
C ALA A 41 8.06 -13.50 6.25
N VAL A 42 7.81 -12.20 6.41
CA VAL A 42 7.34 -11.39 5.29
C VAL A 42 8.43 -11.15 4.25
N SER A 43 9.68 -10.90 4.65
CA SER A 43 10.82 -10.84 3.73
C SER A 43 10.89 -12.08 2.83
N ARG A 44 10.82 -13.28 3.43
CA ARG A 44 10.78 -14.55 2.69
C ARG A 44 9.56 -14.67 1.77
N LYS A 45 8.38 -14.24 2.23
CA LYS A 45 7.15 -14.24 1.42
C LYS A 45 7.30 -13.32 0.21
N ILE A 46 7.82 -12.10 0.39
CA ILE A 46 8.08 -11.14 -0.69
C ILE A 46 9.05 -11.76 -1.71
N LYS A 47 10.16 -12.34 -1.25
CA LYS A 47 11.11 -13.02 -2.13
C LYS A 47 10.47 -14.16 -2.91
N SER A 48 9.66 -14.99 -2.25
CA SER A 48 8.98 -16.11 -2.89
C SER A 48 7.92 -15.68 -3.91
N LEU A 49 7.20 -14.59 -3.67
CA LEU A 49 6.10 -14.16 -4.54
C LEU A 49 6.59 -13.27 -5.69
N TYR A 50 7.57 -12.42 -5.43
CA TYR A 50 7.94 -11.31 -6.32
C TYR A 50 9.42 -11.32 -6.71
N ASN A 51 10.18 -12.32 -6.25
CA ASN A 51 11.63 -12.40 -6.46
C ASN A 51 12.43 -11.17 -5.96
N ALA A 52 11.81 -10.34 -5.11
CA ALA A 52 12.40 -9.11 -4.58
C ALA A 52 13.06 -9.35 -3.21
N ASP A 53 14.24 -8.77 -3.01
CA ASP A 53 14.96 -8.83 -1.74
C ASP A 53 14.65 -7.58 -0.91
N VAL A 54 13.84 -7.75 0.14
CA VAL A 54 13.50 -6.69 1.10
C VAL A 54 14.01 -7.10 2.47
N SER A 55 14.98 -6.35 3.00
CA SER A 55 15.53 -6.61 4.34
C SER A 55 14.44 -6.50 5.42
N PRO A 56 14.40 -7.39 6.43
CA PRO A 56 13.52 -7.30 7.59
C PRO A 56 13.54 -5.93 8.30
N GLU A 57 14.66 -5.21 8.25
CA GLU A 57 14.81 -3.87 8.85
C GLU A 57 13.96 -2.79 8.16
N ARG A 58 13.44 -3.11 6.97
CA ARG A 58 12.62 -2.22 6.15
C ARG A 58 11.14 -2.52 6.27
N ILE A 59 10.79 -3.41 7.20
CA ILE A 59 9.46 -3.99 7.36
C ILE A 59 8.87 -3.47 8.65
N PHE A 60 7.69 -2.91 8.56
CA PHE A 60 6.91 -2.48 9.72
C PHE A 60 5.61 -3.24 9.77
N ILE A 61 5.36 -3.94 10.87
CA ILE A 61 4.08 -4.60 11.14
C ILE A 61 3.18 -3.60 11.86
N MET A 62 2.11 -3.21 11.20
CA MET A 62 1.18 -2.17 11.65
C MET A 62 -0.20 -2.75 11.99
N PRO A 63 -0.97 -2.09 12.88
CA PRO A 63 -2.32 -2.51 13.21
C PRO A 63 -3.33 -2.17 12.10
N GLY A 64 -3.23 -2.88 10.99
CA GLY A 64 -3.97 -2.58 9.77
C GLY A 64 -3.26 -1.57 8.85
N GLY A 65 -3.77 -1.37 7.64
CA GLY A 65 -3.16 -0.48 6.64
C GLY A 65 -3.43 1.01 6.87
N LYS A 66 -4.47 1.37 7.64
CA LYS A 66 -4.80 2.78 7.92
C LYS A 66 -3.68 3.55 8.65
N PRO A 67 -3.01 3.00 9.67
CA PRO A 67 -1.81 3.60 10.24
C PRO A 67 -0.74 3.96 9.21
N THR A 68 -0.44 3.07 8.25
CA THR A 68 0.50 3.36 7.15
C THR A 68 0.07 4.57 6.32
N MET A 69 -1.19 4.59 5.88
CA MET A 69 -1.73 5.74 5.14
C MET A 69 -1.62 7.03 5.97
N HIS A 70 -1.95 6.96 7.26
CA HIS A 70 -1.86 8.09 8.16
C HIS A 70 -0.42 8.59 8.31
N TYR A 71 0.55 7.71 8.56
CA TYR A 71 1.95 8.11 8.74
C TYR A 71 2.55 8.66 7.45
N ALA A 72 2.33 8.02 6.31
CA ALA A 72 2.82 8.52 5.03
C ALA A 72 2.24 9.91 4.73
N ILE A 73 0.92 10.08 4.85
CA ILE A 73 0.26 11.37 4.57
C ILE A 73 0.73 12.45 5.55
N SER A 74 0.79 12.16 6.85
CA SER A 74 1.28 13.11 7.86
C SER A 74 2.77 13.47 7.68
N PHE A 75 3.59 12.53 7.20
CA PHE A 75 5.02 12.77 7.02
C PHE A 75 5.32 13.67 5.82
N PHE A 76 4.53 13.55 4.76
CA PHE A 76 4.72 14.34 3.53
C PHE A 76 3.77 15.54 3.41
N GLY A 77 2.77 15.64 4.28
CA GLY A 77 1.74 16.67 4.25
C GLY A 77 2.05 17.85 5.18
N GLU A 78 2.02 19.05 4.61
CA GLU A 78 2.18 20.33 5.29
C GLU A 78 1.51 21.45 4.46
N ASP A 79 1.36 22.64 5.04
CA ASP A 79 0.85 23.79 4.28
C ASP A 79 1.75 24.10 3.08
N GLY A 80 1.13 24.30 1.91
CA GLY A 80 1.81 24.71 0.69
C GLY A 80 2.35 23.58 -0.18
N VAL A 81 2.22 22.32 0.23
CA VAL A 81 2.54 21.14 -0.61
C VAL A 81 1.28 20.49 -1.18
N GLU A 82 1.47 19.66 -2.20
CA GLU A 82 0.41 18.90 -2.87
C GLU A 82 0.62 17.39 -2.68
N ILE A 83 -0.48 16.67 -2.43
CA ILE A 83 -0.50 15.20 -2.40
C ILE A 83 -1.51 14.72 -3.45
N ILE A 84 -1.03 13.85 -4.35
CA ILE A 84 -1.83 13.31 -5.45
C ILE A 84 -2.49 12.00 -5.01
N TYR A 85 -3.78 11.83 -5.26
CA TYR A 85 -4.57 10.66 -4.81
C TYR A 85 -5.67 10.26 -5.81
N PRO A 86 -6.19 9.02 -5.77
CA PRO A 86 -7.27 8.59 -6.67
C PRO A 86 -8.63 9.16 -6.29
N ASP A 87 -9.42 9.54 -7.30
CA ASP A 87 -10.85 9.89 -7.14
C ASP A 87 -11.71 9.27 -8.26
N PRO A 88 -12.76 8.47 -7.96
CA PRO A 88 -13.12 7.96 -6.63
C PRO A 88 -11.98 7.17 -6.01
N GLY A 89 -11.88 7.17 -4.68
CA GLY A 89 -10.88 6.44 -3.93
C GLY A 89 -11.32 6.19 -2.50
N PHE A 90 -10.49 5.53 -1.71
CA PHE A 90 -10.80 5.30 -0.31
C PHE A 90 -10.88 6.65 0.44
N PRO A 91 -12.01 7.01 1.09
CA PRO A 91 -12.27 8.38 1.57
C PRO A 91 -11.24 8.93 2.57
N ILE A 92 -10.46 8.05 3.20
CA ILE A 92 -9.42 8.46 4.15
C ILE A 92 -8.29 9.24 3.47
N TYR A 93 -8.02 9.03 2.19
CA TYR A 93 -6.93 9.72 1.49
C TYR A 93 -7.16 11.23 1.50
N GLU A 94 -8.25 11.70 0.90
CA GLU A 94 -8.57 13.12 0.83
C GLU A 94 -8.73 13.74 2.23
N SER A 95 -9.48 13.05 3.12
CA SER A 95 -9.74 13.55 4.47
C SER A 95 -8.44 13.74 5.26
N MET A 96 -7.51 12.80 5.15
CA MET A 96 -6.23 12.86 5.86
C MET A 96 -5.27 13.86 5.23
N ILE A 97 -5.25 14.00 3.90
CA ILE A 97 -4.44 15.03 3.22
C ILE A 97 -4.88 16.41 3.69
N ASN A 98 -6.18 16.70 3.65
CA ASN A 98 -6.72 17.98 4.10
C ASN A 98 -6.45 18.25 5.59
N TYR A 99 -6.45 17.21 6.43
CA TYR A 99 -6.11 17.32 7.84
C TYR A 99 -4.67 17.82 8.08
N THR A 100 -3.73 17.49 7.18
CA THR A 100 -2.32 17.95 7.29
C THR A 100 -2.09 19.39 6.82
N GLY A 101 -3.08 20.04 6.21
CA GLY A 101 -2.93 21.35 5.56
C GLY A 101 -2.42 21.29 4.11
N ALA A 102 -1.97 20.12 3.65
CA ALA A 102 -1.61 19.90 2.25
C ALA A 102 -2.84 19.97 1.33
N LYS A 103 -2.61 20.36 0.08
CA LYS A 103 -3.65 20.38 -0.96
C LYS A 103 -3.81 18.98 -1.57
N ALA A 104 -5.01 18.42 -1.44
CA ALA A 104 -5.40 17.19 -2.12
C ALA A 104 -5.61 17.44 -3.61
N VAL A 105 -4.85 16.73 -4.46
CA VAL A 105 -4.94 16.81 -5.93
C VAL A 105 -5.39 15.47 -6.48
N SER A 106 -6.62 15.38 -6.97
CA SER A 106 -7.16 14.10 -7.44
C SER A 106 -6.73 13.77 -8.87
N TYR A 107 -6.36 12.51 -9.12
CA TYR A 107 -6.40 11.94 -10.47
C TYR A 107 -7.75 11.25 -10.68
N ASN A 108 -8.57 11.86 -11.53
CA ASN A 108 -9.94 11.42 -11.76
C ASN A 108 -10.00 10.12 -12.58
N LEU A 109 -10.35 9.02 -11.92
CA LEU A 109 -10.54 7.69 -12.51
C LEU A 109 -11.84 7.57 -13.33
N THR A 110 -12.85 8.40 -13.08
CA THR A 110 -14.12 8.39 -13.83
C THR A 110 -13.97 8.82 -15.29
N SER A 111 -12.85 9.44 -15.64
CA SER A 111 -12.51 9.77 -17.03
C SER A 111 -12.30 8.52 -17.91
N ASN A 112 -12.02 7.37 -17.28
CA ASN A 112 -11.92 6.07 -17.91
C ASN A 112 -13.15 5.23 -17.57
N LYS A 113 -13.76 4.58 -18.57
CA LYS A 113 -14.93 3.70 -18.38
C LYS A 113 -14.64 2.52 -17.45
N ASP A 114 -13.40 2.06 -17.42
CA ASP A 114 -12.95 0.93 -16.60
C ASP A 114 -12.33 1.39 -15.27
N PHE A 115 -12.36 2.70 -14.97
CA PHE A 115 -11.75 3.31 -13.77
C PHE A 115 -10.28 2.95 -13.56
N LYS A 116 -9.55 2.68 -14.63
CA LYS A 116 -8.10 2.46 -14.60
C LYS A 116 -7.40 3.80 -14.56
N PHE A 117 -6.33 3.91 -13.76
CA PHE A 117 -5.53 5.12 -13.80
C PHE A 117 -4.78 5.26 -15.13
N ASP A 118 -4.57 6.49 -15.57
CA ASP A 118 -3.79 6.85 -16.76
C ASP A 118 -2.45 7.44 -16.29
N ALA A 119 -1.35 6.82 -16.71
CA ALA A 119 -0.01 7.24 -16.31
C ALA A 119 0.32 8.66 -16.77
N ASN A 120 -0.04 9.03 -18.01
CA ASN A 120 0.22 10.38 -18.51
C ASN A 120 -0.56 11.42 -17.72
N LYS A 121 -1.82 11.11 -17.38
CA LYS A 121 -2.65 12.02 -16.59
C LYS A 121 -2.04 12.24 -15.21
N ILE A 122 -1.64 11.17 -14.52
CA ILE A 122 -0.98 11.28 -13.21
C ILE A 122 0.30 12.10 -13.32
N LEU A 123 1.18 11.76 -14.27
CA LEU A 123 2.46 12.45 -14.46
C LEU A 123 2.27 13.95 -14.76
N SER A 124 1.19 14.32 -15.48
CA SER A 124 0.88 15.73 -15.78
C SER A 124 0.42 16.56 -14.57
N LEU A 125 0.05 15.91 -13.46
CA LEU A 125 -0.35 16.59 -12.23
C LEU A 125 0.86 16.91 -11.33
N ILE A 126 1.98 16.22 -11.54
CA ILE A 126 3.18 16.38 -10.72
C ILE A 126 3.83 17.72 -11.03
N ASN A 127 4.09 18.51 -9.98
CA ASN A 127 4.78 19.80 -10.04
C ASN A 127 5.73 19.96 -8.85
N GLU A 128 6.35 21.13 -8.71
CA GLU A 128 7.34 21.43 -7.67
C GLU A 128 6.81 21.33 -6.23
N LYS A 129 5.49 21.42 -6.04
CA LYS A 129 4.83 21.29 -4.73
C LYS A 129 4.43 19.87 -4.41
N THR A 130 4.44 18.96 -5.38
CA THR A 130 4.05 17.57 -5.17
C THR A 130 5.06 16.85 -4.27
N ARG A 131 4.60 16.29 -3.16
CA ARG A 131 5.46 15.56 -2.20
C ARG A 131 5.17 14.08 -2.11
N LEU A 132 3.91 13.69 -2.33
CA LEU A 132 3.47 12.30 -2.27
C LEU A 132 2.48 12.00 -3.40
N LEU A 133 2.68 10.86 -4.06
CA LEU A 133 1.72 10.23 -4.95
C LEU A 133 1.19 8.95 -4.29
N ILE A 134 -0.12 8.89 -4.09
CA ILE A 134 -0.82 7.71 -3.58
C ILE A 134 -1.40 6.95 -4.76
N LEU A 135 -1.06 5.67 -4.89
CA LEU A 135 -1.62 4.76 -5.88
C LEU A 135 -2.38 3.66 -5.16
N ASN A 136 -3.46 3.17 -5.76
CA ASN A 136 -4.18 2.01 -5.24
C ASN A 136 -4.58 1.08 -6.39
N ASN A 137 -3.96 -0.10 -6.44
CA ASN A 137 -4.15 -1.11 -7.48
C ASN A 137 -3.94 -2.52 -6.89
N PRO A 138 -4.90 -3.46 -6.99
CA PRO A 138 -6.27 -3.28 -7.46
C PRO A 138 -7.05 -2.22 -6.66
N HIS A 139 -7.93 -1.51 -7.34
CA HIS A 139 -8.51 -0.27 -6.84
C HIS A 139 -9.76 -0.49 -5.98
N ASN A 140 -9.85 0.23 -4.86
CA ASN A 140 -11.03 0.36 -4.03
C ASN A 140 -11.50 1.83 -4.09
N PRO A 141 -12.76 2.11 -4.52
CA PRO A 141 -13.93 1.23 -4.47
C PRO A 141 -14.35 0.55 -5.79
N THR A 142 -13.71 0.85 -6.91
CA THR A 142 -14.23 0.46 -8.24
C THR A 142 -13.96 -1.02 -8.57
N GLY A 143 -13.02 -1.67 -7.89
CA GLY A 143 -12.53 -3.00 -8.24
C GLY A 143 -11.69 -3.03 -9.51
N SER A 144 -11.33 -1.86 -10.07
CA SER A 144 -10.53 -1.79 -11.29
C SER A 144 -9.13 -2.33 -11.09
N PHE A 145 -8.55 -2.83 -12.17
CA PHE A 145 -7.19 -3.35 -12.19
C PHE A 145 -6.43 -2.68 -13.32
N THR A 146 -5.38 -1.91 -12.98
CA THR A 146 -4.49 -1.33 -13.96
C THR A 146 -3.36 -2.31 -14.28
N GLU A 147 -3.24 -2.66 -15.56
CA GLU A 147 -2.28 -3.63 -16.05
C GLU A 147 -0.83 -3.14 -16.02
N LYS A 148 0.09 -4.11 -16.06
CA LYS A 148 1.54 -3.90 -16.05
C LYS A 148 2.03 -2.87 -17.05
N THR A 149 1.49 -2.84 -18.26
CA THR A 149 1.94 -1.91 -19.31
C THR A 149 1.77 -0.44 -18.90
N GLU A 150 0.69 -0.11 -18.20
CA GLU A 150 0.42 1.26 -17.75
C GLU A 150 1.22 1.58 -16.47
N ILE A 151 1.45 0.59 -15.60
CA ILE A 151 2.31 0.73 -14.42
C ILE A 151 3.78 0.93 -14.84
N ASP A 152 4.28 0.17 -15.83
CA ASP A 152 5.63 0.33 -16.41
C ASP A 152 5.83 1.75 -16.94
N LYS A 153 4.82 2.27 -17.64
CA LYS A 153 4.82 3.64 -18.16
C LYS A 153 4.85 4.68 -17.04
N LEU A 154 4.03 4.50 -16.00
CA LEU A 154 4.03 5.38 -14.83
C LEU A 154 5.38 5.34 -14.10
N ALA A 155 5.89 4.15 -13.80
CA ALA A 155 7.17 3.96 -13.11
C ALA A 155 8.33 4.61 -13.86
N LYS A 156 8.39 4.43 -15.18
CA LYS A 156 9.38 5.10 -16.03
C LYS A 156 9.25 6.63 -16.00
N GLY A 157 8.03 7.14 -16.06
CA GLY A 157 7.79 8.59 -15.99
C GLY A 157 8.16 9.20 -14.63
N LEU A 158 7.93 8.45 -13.54
CA LEU A 158 8.25 8.87 -12.19
C LEU A 158 9.74 9.10 -11.97
N LEU A 159 10.63 8.51 -12.79
CA LEU A 159 12.08 8.77 -12.72
C LEU A 159 12.44 10.25 -12.96
N ASN A 160 11.59 11.00 -13.67
CA ASN A 160 11.78 12.44 -13.89
C ASN A 160 11.42 13.28 -12.65
N PHE A 161 10.88 12.67 -11.60
CA PHE A 161 10.39 13.34 -10.39
C PHE A 161 11.02 12.72 -9.12
N PRO A 162 12.34 12.82 -8.93
CA PRO A 162 13.06 12.13 -7.86
C PRO A 162 12.66 12.58 -6.44
N ASN A 163 12.06 13.76 -6.31
CA ASN A 163 11.66 14.33 -5.01
C ASN A 163 10.24 13.91 -4.56
N VAL A 164 9.50 13.17 -5.40
CA VAL A 164 8.12 12.76 -5.11
C VAL A 164 8.13 11.36 -4.49
N ALA A 165 7.67 11.23 -3.25
CA ALA A 165 7.46 9.93 -2.63
C ALA A 165 6.24 9.22 -3.24
N ILE A 166 6.24 7.89 -3.16
CA ILE A 166 5.18 7.04 -3.72
C ILE A 166 4.66 6.15 -2.60
N LEU A 167 3.35 6.20 -2.33
CA LEU A 167 2.63 5.22 -1.52
C LEU A 167 1.82 4.33 -2.46
N SER A 168 2.24 3.07 -2.62
CA SER A 168 1.49 2.06 -3.37
C SER A 168 0.64 1.23 -2.39
N ASP A 169 -0.67 1.49 -2.35
CA ASP A 169 -1.66 0.65 -1.66
C ASP A 169 -2.01 -0.56 -2.52
N GLU A 170 -1.40 -1.67 -2.17
CA GLU A 170 -1.46 -2.96 -2.86
C GLU A 170 -2.17 -4.03 -2.02
N ILE A 171 -2.97 -3.63 -1.04
CA ILE A 171 -3.66 -4.54 -0.09
C ILE A 171 -4.56 -5.59 -0.77
N TYR A 172 -4.98 -5.32 -2.01
CA TYR A 172 -5.78 -6.22 -2.84
C TYR A 172 -4.94 -7.01 -3.86
N GLY A 173 -3.61 -6.89 -3.87
CA GLY A 173 -2.70 -7.43 -4.89
C GLY A 173 -2.72 -8.96 -5.04
N ARG A 174 -3.36 -9.67 -4.11
CA ARG A 174 -3.57 -11.13 -4.18
C ARG A 174 -5.00 -11.55 -4.53
N LEU A 175 -5.90 -10.59 -4.67
CA LEU A 175 -7.30 -10.78 -5.06
C LEU A 175 -7.48 -10.38 -6.53
N ILE A 176 -6.67 -11.00 -7.40
CA ILE A 176 -6.66 -10.74 -8.85
C ILE A 176 -7.34 -11.90 -9.56
N PHE A 177 -8.27 -11.55 -10.44
CA PHE A 177 -9.03 -12.51 -11.23
C PHE A 177 -8.40 -12.68 -12.62
N GLU A 178 -8.87 -13.68 -13.38
CA GLU A 178 -8.51 -13.87 -14.80
C GLU A 178 -7.02 -14.17 -15.10
N LYS A 179 -6.27 -14.67 -14.11
CA LYS A 179 -4.83 -15.03 -14.25
C LYS A 179 -3.94 -13.88 -14.71
N LYS A 180 -4.31 -12.63 -14.42
CA LYS A 180 -3.46 -11.47 -14.70
C LYS A 180 -2.26 -11.44 -13.74
N GLU A 181 -1.10 -11.04 -14.24
CA GLU A 181 0.08 -10.81 -13.42
C GLU A 181 -0.08 -9.50 -12.65
N PHE A 182 0.23 -9.51 -11.35
CA PHE A 182 0.20 -8.31 -10.53
C PHE A 182 1.43 -7.43 -10.75
N PRO A 183 1.28 -6.18 -11.24
CA PRO A 183 2.41 -5.28 -11.37
C PRO A 183 2.75 -4.61 -10.03
N ILE A 184 3.27 -5.40 -9.08
CA ILE A 184 3.75 -4.89 -7.79
C ILE A 184 4.85 -3.86 -8.00
N PHE A 185 4.84 -2.77 -7.22
CA PHE A 185 5.87 -1.73 -7.36
C PHE A 185 7.28 -2.19 -6.96
N LEU A 186 7.43 -3.35 -6.29
CA LEU A 186 8.74 -4.00 -6.08
C LEU A 186 9.45 -4.38 -7.40
N ASN A 187 8.75 -4.39 -8.54
CA ASN A 187 9.40 -4.64 -9.82
C ASN A 187 10.22 -3.45 -10.35
N TYR A 188 10.21 -2.29 -9.67
CA TYR A 188 10.86 -1.06 -10.11
C TYR A 188 11.90 -0.57 -9.08
N PRO A 189 13.09 -1.20 -9.03
CA PRO A 189 14.12 -0.88 -8.04
C PRO A 189 14.61 0.58 -8.08
N ASP A 190 14.52 1.25 -9.22
CA ASP A 190 14.91 2.67 -9.33
C ASP A 190 13.99 3.63 -8.54
N LEU A 191 12.85 3.16 -8.05
CA LEU A 191 11.90 3.93 -7.22
C LEU A 191 12.07 3.68 -5.73
N TYR A 192 12.88 2.70 -5.36
CA TYR A 192 12.92 2.12 -4.03
C TYR A 192 13.15 3.14 -2.91
N ASP A 193 14.12 4.05 -3.06
CA ASP A 193 14.48 5.05 -2.03
C ASP A 193 13.34 5.99 -1.61
N ARG A 194 12.24 6.03 -2.38
CA ARG A 194 11.08 6.87 -2.14
C ARG A 194 9.76 6.12 -2.32
N LEU A 195 9.82 4.78 -2.31
CA LEU A 195 8.67 3.90 -2.44
C LEU A 195 8.28 3.33 -1.08
N ILE A 196 7.01 3.51 -0.75
CA ILE A 196 6.32 2.88 0.37
C ILE A 196 5.29 1.93 -0.22
N ILE A 197 5.33 0.66 0.18
CA ILE A 197 4.32 -0.34 -0.17
C ILE A 197 3.49 -0.66 1.05
N LEU A 198 2.18 -0.51 0.91
CA LEU A 198 1.19 -0.99 1.86
C LEU A 198 0.62 -2.30 1.31
N ASP A 199 0.88 -3.40 2.00
CA ASP A 199 0.26 -4.71 1.79
C ASP A 199 -0.17 -5.28 3.15
N GLY A 200 -0.89 -6.40 3.19
CA GLY A 200 -1.36 -6.92 4.45
C GLY A 200 -2.24 -8.14 4.39
N TRP A 201 -2.79 -8.47 5.55
CA TRP A 201 -3.56 -9.71 5.75
C TRP A 201 -5.06 -9.46 5.85
N SER A 202 -5.47 -8.22 6.10
CA SER A 202 -6.87 -7.83 6.31
C SER A 202 -7.80 -8.35 5.22
N LYS A 203 -7.40 -8.23 3.95
CA LYS A 203 -8.22 -8.62 2.79
C LYS A 203 -7.92 -10.03 2.31
N THR A 204 -6.63 -10.36 2.19
CA THR A 204 -6.19 -11.64 1.63
C THR A 204 -6.51 -12.85 2.52
N TYR A 205 -6.56 -12.67 3.84
CA TYR A 205 -6.74 -13.78 4.80
C TYR A 205 -7.94 -13.59 5.72
N ALA A 206 -8.89 -12.72 5.36
CA ALA A 206 -10.08 -12.39 6.15
C ALA A 206 -9.76 -11.93 7.60
N MET A 207 -8.58 -11.35 7.84
CA MET A 207 -8.14 -10.92 9.17
C MET A 207 -8.48 -9.46 9.51
N THR A 208 -9.58 -8.93 8.97
CA THR A 208 -9.96 -7.51 9.18
C THR A 208 -10.05 -7.08 10.66
N GLY A 209 -10.43 -7.97 11.58
CA GLY A 209 -10.44 -7.72 13.03
C GLY A 209 -9.15 -8.12 13.77
N GLY A 210 -8.22 -8.81 13.10
CA GLY A 210 -6.93 -9.20 13.66
C GLY A 210 -5.90 -8.06 13.67
N ALA A 211 -6.18 -6.97 12.93
CA ALA A 211 -5.37 -5.75 12.85
C ALA A 211 -3.87 -6.03 12.68
N LEU A 212 -3.50 -6.73 11.60
CA LEU A 212 -2.12 -6.91 11.18
C LEU A 212 -2.08 -6.62 9.68
N ASP A 213 -1.36 -5.57 9.26
CA ASP A 213 -0.97 -5.27 7.88
C ASP A 213 0.50 -4.81 7.90
N GLY A 214 1.24 -4.91 6.79
CA GLY A 214 2.68 -4.64 6.76
C GLY A 214 3.04 -3.52 5.79
N GLU A 215 4.03 -2.71 6.15
CA GLU A 215 4.58 -1.66 5.28
C GLU A 215 6.07 -1.88 5.02
N TYR A 216 6.51 -1.62 3.78
CA TYR A 216 7.86 -1.88 3.32
C TYR A 216 8.37 -0.72 2.46
N GLY A 217 9.61 -0.27 2.65
CA GLY A 217 10.22 0.74 1.76
C GLY A 217 11.74 0.72 1.77
N GLN A 218 12.38 0.94 0.60
CA GLN A 218 13.80 1.19 0.22
C GLN A 218 14.54 2.42 0.81
N LYS A 219 15.86 2.41 1.06
CA LYS A 219 16.67 3.51 1.64
C LYS A 219 18.11 3.03 1.70
N ASN A 220 18.95 3.56 0.83
CA ASN A 220 20.41 3.39 0.86
C ASN A 220 21.03 3.86 2.19
#